data_AF-A0A6I9TJ82-F1
#
_entry.id   AF-A0A6I9TJ82-F1
#
_cell.length_a   1.000
_cell.length_b   1.000
_cell.length_c   1.000
_cell.angle_alpha   90.00
_cell.angle_beta   90.00
_cell.angle_gamma   90.00
#
_symmetry.space_group_name_H-M   'P 1'
#
loop_
_entity.id
_entity.type
_entity.pdbx_description
1 polymer ?
#
loop_
_entity_poly.entity_id
_entity_poly.type
_entity_poly.pdbx_seq_one_letter_code
_entity_poly.pdbx_strand_id
1 'polypeptide(L)'
;MVKGKAWRIIPRPLLETVLNNHVQHHRVPQPLILHGPRGVGKTTIILERLFERWNTGPHITGYVDFAESIEDYHPKHGQSYPWTSWTTCPPPKLVTLKDQLENCLESMTQRAIKLGTISSHQIFTILTKWHSPTTALSQILNKDSGSRMPVRTKKNRVSTSNLWDSAVFKLSSRLCEQELDWVLDKSIPVEEGSYYKEAMAALKLAKEVIRIQEKWRENAVRDLNNRGGFSRSLANSATDWPCLLLELLSLAAEMDYFQPKLVINNIEVLKNAVSEDDRTICGSLYHDSLIWRIIALGANERCLPVLLVTSDSYYSYRAFMDFGFPDIFISRETFGWTPAEAKMHMVGDYFSQSEWDVIVEVFGPNPRHLFEVYALKLSNYYQKVMNYKSTFEDIVDLYLAYLQVSF
;
A
#
# COMPACT_ATOMS: atom_id res chain seq x y z
N MET A 1 7.87 -2.63 38.45
CA MET A 1 6.84 -2.99 37.44
C MET A 1 6.04 -1.74 37.12
N VAL A 2 6.23 -1.16 35.94
CA VAL A 2 5.34 -0.09 35.44
C VAL A 2 3.97 -0.74 35.22
N LYS A 3 2.94 -0.31 35.94
CA LYS A 3 1.55 -0.74 35.70
C LYS A 3 1.24 -0.47 34.23
N GLY A 4 1.05 -1.53 33.44
CA GLY A 4 0.68 -1.42 32.02
C GLY A 4 -0.62 -0.64 31.92
N LYS A 5 -0.56 0.54 31.31
CA LYS A 5 -1.74 1.36 31.06
C LYS A 5 -2.63 0.58 30.09
N ALA A 6 -3.87 0.29 30.48
CA ALA A 6 -4.82 -0.39 29.62
C ALA A 6 -4.97 0.38 28.31
N TRP A 7 -4.93 -0.34 27.18
CA TRP A 7 -5.13 0.24 25.86
C TRP A 7 -6.48 0.97 25.81
N ARG A 8 -6.48 2.25 25.44
CA ARG A 8 -7.70 3.05 25.39
C ARG A 8 -8.49 2.68 24.14
N ILE A 9 -9.69 2.15 24.31
CA ILE A 9 -10.62 1.94 23.20
C ILE A 9 -10.93 3.31 22.57
N ILE A 10 -10.64 3.46 21.28
CA ILE A 10 -10.94 4.71 20.56
C ILE A 10 -12.35 4.61 20.00
N PRO A 11 -13.26 5.53 20.36
CA PRO A 11 -14.60 5.55 19.78
C PRO A 11 -14.54 5.72 18.26
N ARG A 12 -15.29 4.90 17.53
CA ARG A 12 -15.37 4.96 16.05
C ARG A 12 -15.68 6.36 15.51
N PRO A 13 -16.61 7.17 16.07
CA PRO A 13 -16.86 8.53 15.57
C PRO A 13 -15.64 9.46 15.63
N LEU A 14 -14.80 9.31 16.67
CA LEU A 14 -13.57 10.08 16.78
C LEU A 14 -12.58 9.68 15.69
N LEU A 15 -12.47 8.38 15.40
CA LEU A 15 -11.63 7.87 14.33
C LEU A 15 -12.09 8.38 12.96
N GLU A 16 -13.38 8.33 12.66
CA GLU A 16 -13.96 8.87 11.43
C GLU A 16 -13.66 10.35 11.28
N THR A 17 -13.77 11.12 12.36
CA THR A 17 -13.47 12.56 12.35
C THR A 17 -12.01 12.81 11.99
N VAL A 18 -11.07 12.07 12.58
CA VAL A 18 -9.64 12.21 12.28
C VAL A 18 -9.33 11.82 10.83
N LEU A 19 -9.88 10.70 10.36
CA LEU A 19 -9.69 10.24 8.98
C LEU A 19 -10.25 11.25 7.97
N ASN A 20 -11.46 11.77 8.23
CA ASN A 20 -12.07 12.79 7.38
C ASN A 20 -11.28 14.10 7.39
N ASN A 21 -10.83 14.57 8.56
CA ASN A 21 -10.02 15.79 8.65
C ASN A 21 -8.73 15.66 7.82
N HIS A 22 -8.05 14.51 7.90
CA HIS A 22 -6.84 14.26 7.11
C HIS A 22 -7.12 14.28 5.60
N VAL A 23 -8.20 13.62 5.19
CA VAL A 23 -8.60 13.45 3.79
C VAL A 23 -9.20 14.72 3.16
N GLN A 24 -9.78 15.62 3.97
CA GLN A 24 -10.37 16.89 3.49
C GLN A 24 -9.31 17.91 3.06
N HIS A 25 -8.06 17.75 3.50
CA HIS A 25 -6.98 18.59 3.03
C HIS A 25 -6.54 18.16 1.63
N HIS A 26 -6.45 19.10 0.69
CA HIS A 26 -5.96 18.81 -0.67
C HIS A 26 -4.48 18.41 -0.69
N ARG A 27 -3.68 18.91 0.27
CA ARG A 27 -2.26 18.56 0.46
C ARG A 27 -1.92 18.51 1.94
N VAL A 28 -1.16 17.50 2.35
CA VAL A 28 -0.76 17.24 3.73
C VAL A 28 0.76 17.10 3.84
N PRO A 29 1.36 17.48 4.98
CA PRO A 29 2.80 17.36 5.18
C PRO A 29 3.23 15.93 5.55
N GLN A 30 2.32 15.09 6.02
CA GLN A 30 2.63 13.81 6.66
C GLN A 30 1.59 12.75 6.25
N PRO A 31 2.01 11.50 5.96
CA PRO A 31 1.09 10.39 5.85
C PRO A 31 0.43 10.04 7.20
N LEU A 32 -0.78 9.50 7.16
CA LEU A 32 -1.50 8.99 8.33
C LEU A 32 -1.38 7.48 8.41
N ILE A 33 -0.95 6.96 9.57
CA ILE A 33 -0.96 5.52 9.85
C ILE A 33 -2.22 5.19 10.64
N LEU A 34 -3.06 4.33 10.08
CA LEU A 34 -4.15 3.68 10.77
C LEU A 34 -3.69 2.29 11.22
N HIS A 35 -3.20 2.22 12.45
CA HIS A 35 -2.69 0.99 13.04
C HIS A 35 -3.69 0.41 14.05
N GLY A 36 -3.76 -0.90 14.18
CA GLY A 36 -4.45 -1.55 15.30
C GLY A 36 -4.51 -3.06 15.10
N PRO A 37 -5.01 -3.82 16.08
CA PRO A 37 -5.12 -5.27 15.96
C PRO A 37 -5.92 -5.70 14.73
N ARG A 38 -5.69 -6.93 14.26
CA ARG A 38 -6.50 -7.53 13.18
C ARG A 38 -7.95 -7.66 13.64
N GLY A 39 -8.91 -7.57 12.73
CA GLY A 39 -10.34 -7.74 13.08
C GLY A 39 -11.02 -6.57 13.81
N VAL A 40 -10.33 -5.48 14.15
CA VAL A 40 -10.96 -4.29 14.80
C VAL A 40 -11.78 -3.40 13.84
N GLY A 41 -11.95 -3.82 12.59
CA GLY A 41 -12.78 -3.12 11.61
C GLY A 41 -12.11 -1.94 10.89
N LYS A 42 -10.77 -1.87 10.83
CA LYS A 42 -10.02 -0.80 10.10
C LYS A 42 -10.39 -0.71 8.62
N THR A 43 -10.41 -1.85 7.93
CA THR A 43 -10.79 -1.90 6.51
C THR A 43 -12.28 -1.66 6.34
N THR A 44 -13.11 -2.19 7.23
CA THR A 44 -14.57 -1.98 7.23
C THR A 44 -14.95 -0.51 7.37
N ILE A 45 -14.32 0.25 8.28
CA ILE A 45 -14.62 1.68 8.42
C ILE A 45 -14.24 2.46 7.16
N ILE A 46 -13.14 2.09 6.50
CA ILE A 46 -12.74 2.72 5.25
C ILE A 46 -13.72 2.36 4.15
N LEU A 47 -13.88 1.08 3.83
CA LEU A 47 -14.64 0.62 2.66
C LEU A 47 -16.15 0.83 2.79
N GLU A 48 -16.75 0.48 3.93
CA GLU A 48 -18.22 0.46 4.07
C GLU A 48 -18.81 1.80 4.55
N ARG A 49 -18.01 2.68 5.17
CA ARG A 49 -18.53 3.93 5.76
C ARG A 49 -17.96 5.20 5.14
N LEU A 50 -16.68 5.19 4.78
CA LEU A 50 -15.98 6.39 4.35
C LEU A 50 -15.76 6.43 2.84
N PHE A 51 -15.58 5.28 2.18
CA PHE A 51 -15.15 5.19 0.79
C PHE A 51 -16.13 5.87 -0.18
N GLU A 52 -17.43 5.64 -0.05
CA GLU A 52 -18.44 6.27 -0.90
C GLU A 52 -18.37 7.81 -0.79
N ARG A 53 -18.35 8.33 0.44
CA ARG A 53 -18.22 9.77 0.72
C ARG A 53 -16.91 10.33 0.18
N TRP A 54 -15.83 9.57 0.32
CA TRP A 54 -14.51 9.95 -0.18
C TRP A 54 -14.38 9.90 -1.70
N ASN A 55 -15.38 9.37 -2.41
CA ASN A 55 -15.52 9.40 -3.86
C ASN A 55 -16.71 10.27 -4.33
N THR A 56 -17.37 10.98 -3.41
CA THR A 56 -18.47 11.91 -3.72
C THR A 56 -17.89 13.33 -3.84
N GLY A 57 -18.31 14.09 -4.87
CA GLY A 57 -17.80 15.44 -5.14
C GLY A 57 -16.44 15.45 -5.86
N PRO A 58 -15.60 16.49 -5.73
CA PRO A 58 -14.30 16.60 -6.41
C PRO A 58 -13.27 15.57 -5.94
N HIS A 59 -13.63 14.73 -4.97
CA HIS A 59 -12.76 13.76 -4.36
C HIS A 59 -12.61 12.48 -5.20
N ILE A 60 -11.38 11.98 -5.27
CA ILE A 60 -11.08 10.64 -5.79
C ILE A 60 -10.22 9.88 -4.77
N THR A 61 -10.59 8.64 -4.50
CA THR A 61 -9.82 7.73 -3.63
C THR A 61 -9.20 6.61 -4.44
N GLY A 62 -7.86 6.54 -4.45
CA GLY A 62 -7.16 5.31 -4.80
C GLY A 62 -7.14 4.38 -3.60
N TYR A 63 -7.58 3.14 -3.78
CA TYR A 63 -7.49 2.10 -2.76
C TYR A 63 -6.66 0.94 -3.30
N VAL A 64 -5.60 0.60 -2.59
CA VAL A 64 -4.72 -0.54 -2.90
C VAL A 64 -4.69 -1.44 -1.68
N ASP A 65 -4.98 -2.72 -1.87
CA ASP A 65 -4.80 -3.73 -0.83
C ASP A 65 -3.75 -4.75 -1.28
N PHE A 66 -2.55 -4.68 -0.71
CA PHE A 66 -1.47 -5.59 -1.11
C PHE A 66 -1.75 -7.05 -0.74
N ALA A 67 -2.64 -7.30 0.21
CA ALA A 67 -3.09 -8.65 0.52
C ALA A 67 -4.00 -9.26 -0.56
N GLU A 68 -4.55 -8.46 -1.48
CA GLU A 68 -5.41 -8.96 -2.56
C GLU A 68 -4.71 -10.00 -3.45
N SER A 69 -3.38 -9.89 -3.55
CA SER A 69 -2.53 -10.82 -4.30
C SER A 69 -2.40 -12.21 -3.66
N ILE A 70 -2.84 -12.38 -2.41
CA ILE A 70 -2.76 -13.63 -1.67
C ILE A 70 -4.17 -14.26 -1.66
N GLU A 71 -4.48 -15.03 -2.70
CA GLU A 71 -5.84 -15.50 -2.99
C GLU A 71 -6.49 -16.26 -1.81
N ASP A 72 -5.71 -17.11 -1.14
CA ASP A 72 -6.14 -17.95 -0.02
C ASP A 72 -6.56 -17.15 1.23
N TYR A 73 -6.22 -15.85 1.31
CA TYR A 73 -6.34 -15.06 2.53
C TYR A 73 -6.96 -13.68 2.30
N HIS A 74 -7.85 -13.54 1.30
CA HIS A 74 -8.47 -12.25 0.98
C HIS A 74 -10.00 -12.30 0.81
N PRO A 75 -10.77 -11.36 1.40
CA PRO A 75 -12.23 -11.26 1.26
C PRO A 75 -12.77 -11.21 -0.17
N LYS A 76 -12.03 -10.60 -1.10
CA LYS A 76 -12.42 -10.54 -2.52
C LYS A 76 -12.58 -11.92 -3.16
N HIS A 77 -11.86 -12.92 -2.65
CA HIS A 77 -11.89 -14.30 -3.14
C HIS A 77 -12.76 -15.22 -2.27
N GLY A 78 -13.61 -14.63 -1.42
CA GLY A 78 -14.46 -15.38 -0.49
C GLY A 78 -13.72 -15.93 0.74
N GLN A 79 -12.46 -15.52 0.95
CA GLN A 79 -11.65 -15.93 2.09
C GLN A 79 -11.59 -14.85 3.18
N SER A 80 -10.89 -15.10 4.28
CA SER A 80 -10.67 -14.10 5.33
C SER A 80 -9.20 -13.71 5.39
N TYR A 81 -8.92 -12.47 5.83
CA TYR A 81 -7.55 -12.09 6.17
C TYR A 81 -6.99 -13.04 7.23
N PRO A 82 -5.69 -13.38 7.17
CA PRO A 82 -5.11 -14.32 8.10
C PRO A 82 -5.15 -13.74 9.50
N TRP A 83 -5.38 -14.59 10.49
CA TRP A 83 -5.32 -14.20 11.90
C TRP A 83 -3.88 -13.98 12.35
N THR A 84 -2.95 -14.80 11.84
CA THR A 84 -1.51 -14.76 12.09
C THR A 84 -0.79 -13.74 11.19
N SER A 85 0.43 -13.34 11.57
CA SER A 85 1.26 -12.43 10.79
C SER A 85 1.33 -12.81 9.29
N TRP A 86 1.33 -11.80 8.42
CA TRP A 86 1.51 -12.00 6.97
C TRP A 86 2.82 -12.72 6.62
N THR A 87 3.79 -12.74 7.53
CA THR A 87 5.03 -13.52 7.41
C THR A 87 4.82 -15.03 7.42
N THR A 88 3.68 -15.51 7.90
CA THR A 88 3.33 -16.95 7.92
C THR A 88 2.57 -17.39 6.68
N CYS A 89 2.11 -16.44 5.87
CA CYS A 89 1.42 -16.70 4.62
C CYS A 89 2.43 -16.85 3.47
N PRO A 90 2.05 -17.51 2.37
CA PRO A 90 2.86 -17.53 1.16
C PRO A 90 3.18 -16.09 0.72
N PRO A 91 4.47 -15.75 0.51
CA PRO A 91 4.83 -14.39 0.16
C PRO A 91 4.35 -14.07 -1.28
N PRO A 92 3.69 -12.92 -1.48
CA PRO A 92 3.27 -12.51 -2.82
C PRO A 92 4.46 -12.06 -3.66
N LYS A 93 4.25 -12.03 -4.98
CA LYS A 93 5.25 -11.55 -5.93
C LYS A 93 5.34 -10.02 -5.90
N LEU A 94 6.55 -9.49 -5.81
CA LEU A 94 6.78 -8.04 -5.80
C LEU A 94 6.24 -7.36 -7.06
N VAL A 95 6.37 -8.00 -8.23
CA VAL A 95 5.87 -7.46 -9.50
C VAL A 95 4.36 -7.24 -9.44
N THR A 96 3.60 -8.19 -8.89
CA THR A 96 2.15 -8.08 -8.73
C THR A 96 1.77 -6.92 -7.81
N LEU A 97 2.47 -6.75 -6.70
CA LEU A 97 2.22 -5.63 -5.77
C LEU A 97 2.59 -4.27 -6.39
N LYS A 98 3.71 -4.21 -7.12
CA LYS A 98 4.13 -3.02 -7.87
C LYS A 98 3.05 -2.64 -8.89
N ASP A 99 2.60 -3.60 -9.70
CA ASP A 99 1.57 -3.38 -10.71
C ASP A 99 0.25 -2.91 -10.08
N GLN A 100 -0.17 -3.48 -8.94
CA GLN A 100 -1.37 -3.02 -8.22
C GLN A 100 -1.29 -1.54 -7.83
N LEU A 101 -0.16 -1.10 -7.26
CA LEU A 101 0.05 0.29 -6.89
C LEU A 101 0.12 1.21 -8.11
N GLU A 102 0.91 0.82 -9.11
CA GLU A 102 1.11 1.61 -10.33
C GLU A 102 -0.20 1.77 -11.11
N ASN A 103 -0.97 0.70 -11.28
CA ASN A 103 -2.26 0.75 -11.98
C ASN A 103 -3.27 1.64 -11.25
N CYS A 104 -3.28 1.61 -9.90
CA CYS A 104 -4.14 2.49 -9.10
C CYS A 104 -3.78 3.97 -9.31
N LEU A 105 -2.50 4.31 -9.17
CA LEU A 105 -2.00 5.68 -9.35
C LEU A 105 -2.15 6.17 -10.79
N GLU A 106 -1.95 5.29 -11.78
CA GLU A 106 -2.18 5.58 -13.19
C GLU A 106 -3.64 5.89 -13.45
N SER A 107 -4.58 5.08 -12.95
CA SER A 107 -6.01 5.32 -13.09
C SER A 107 -6.43 6.68 -12.50
N MET A 108 -5.92 7.02 -11.32
CA MET A 108 -6.15 8.34 -10.72
C MET A 108 -5.58 9.47 -11.59
N THR A 109 -4.36 9.30 -12.10
CA THR A 109 -3.67 10.30 -12.94
C THR A 109 -4.37 10.47 -14.28
N GLN A 110 -4.85 9.38 -14.87
CA GLN A 110 -5.67 9.43 -16.07
C GLN A 110 -6.95 10.22 -15.82
N ARG A 111 -7.65 10.00 -14.69
CA ARG A 111 -8.83 10.81 -14.33
C ARG A 111 -8.47 12.29 -14.15
N ALA A 112 -7.33 12.60 -13.55
CA ALA A 112 -6.85 13.98 -13.42
C ALA A 112 -6.60 14.63 -14.80
N ILE A 113 -6.00 13.90 -15.74
CA ILE A 113 -5.84 14.34 -17.15
C ILE A 113 -7.21 14.60 -17.78
N LYS A 114 -8.21 13.73 -17.56
CA LYS A 114 -9.59 13.93 -18.08
C LYS A 114 -10.25 15.18 -17.53
N LEU A 115 -9.94 15.55 -16.30
CA LEU A 115 -10.39 16.79 -15.67
C LEU A 115 -9.54 17.99 -16.11
N GLY A 116 -8.56 17.84 -16.99
CA GLY A 116 -7.72 18.94 -17.46
C GLY A 116 -6.76 19.51 -16.41
N THR A 117 -6.61 18.87 -15.24
CA THR A 117 -5.70 19.33 -14.18
C THR A 117 -4.23 19.00 -14.46
N ILE A 118 -3.98 18.01 -15.33
CA ILE A 118 -2.63 17.55 -15.70
C ILE A 118 -2.40 17.71 -17.20
N SER A 119 -1.37 18.47 -17.54
CA SER A 119 -0.90 18.75 -18.90
C SER A 119 0.41 18.03 -19.23
N SER A 120 0.69 17.91 -20.53
CA SER A 120 1.97 17.39 -21.07
C SER A 120 3.19 18.13 -20.48
N HIS A 121 3.09 19.46 -20.35
CA HIS A 121 4.16 20.29 -19.79
C HIS A 121 4.42 20.01 -18.30
N GLN A 122 3.36 19.83 -17.49
CA GLN A 122 3.52 19.47 -16.07
C GLN A 122 4.20 18.09 -15.92
N ILE A 123 3.80 17.11 -16.73
CA ILE A 123 4.44 15.79 -16.76
C ILE A 123 5.93 15.90 -17.09
N PHE A 124 6.27 16.68 -18.11
CA PHE A 124 7.67 16.92 -18.49
C PHE A 124 8.47 17.62 -17.40
N THR A 125 7.89 18.62 -16.74
CA THR A 125 8.54 19.40 -15.68
C THR A 125 8.87 18.52 -14.47
N ILE A 126 7.92 17.70 -14.02
CA ILE A 126 8.15 16.78 -12.90
C ILE A 126 9.14 15.68 -13.29
N LEU A 127 9.04 15.14 -14.51
CA LEU A 127 9.99 14.15 -14.99
C LEU A 127 11.42 14.71 -15.00
N THR A 128 11.62 15.92 -15.52
CA THR A 128 12.96 16.55 -15.64
C THR A 128 13.55 17.01 -14.31
N LYS A 129 12.71 17.23 -13.29
CA LYS A 129 13.16 17.52 -11.92
C LYS A 129 13.98 16.39 -11.32
N TRP A 130 13.58 15.14 -11.57
CA TRP A 130 14.23 13.95 -10.98
C TRP A 130 15.04 13.13 -11.97
N HIS A 131 14.74 13.25 -13.26
CA HIS A 131 15.34 12.44 -14.32
C HIS A 131 15.98 13.30 -15.41
N SER A 132 16.99 12.75 -16.09
CA SER A 132 17.56 13.33 -17.31
C SER A 132 17.05 12.55 -18.53
N PRO A 133 15.92 12.93 -19.15
CA PRO A 133 15.25 12.10 -20.16
C PRO A 133 15.95 12.13 -21.53
N THR A 134 16.90 13.03 -21.78
CA THR A 134 17.53 13.28 -23.10
C THR A 134 18.00 12.02 -23.83
N THR A 135 18.76 11.15 -23.14
CA THR A 135 19.31 9.92 -23.74
C THR A 135 18.20 8.90 -24.02
N ALA A 136 17.23 8.75 -23.10
CA ALA A 136 16.11 7.84 -23.26
C ALA A 136 15.18 8.29 -24.40
N LEU A 137 14.85 9.59 -24.48
CA LEU A 137 14.05 10.18 -25.56
C LEU A 137 14.73 10.00 -26.92
N SER A 138 16.04 10.23 -27.00
CA SER A 138 16.81 9.99 -28.23
C SER A 138 16.73 8.52 -28.67
N GLN A 139 16.82 7.58 -27.71
CA GLN A 139 16.71 6.16 -27.99
C GLN A 139 15.29 5.78 -28.46
N ILE A 140 14.24 6.32 -27.86
CA ILE A 140 12.84 6.10 -28.26
C ILE A 140 12.60 6.60 -29.68
N LEU A 141 13.00 7.84 -29.98
CA LEU A 141 12.83 8.45 -31.30
C LEU A 141 13.59 7.69 -32.40
N ASN A 142 14.80 7.19 -32.10
CA ASN A 142 15.66 6.48 -33.05
C ASN A 142 15.23 5.01 -33.28
N LYS A 143 14.64 4.32 -32.28
CA LYS A 143 14.15 2.94 -32.45
C LYS A 143 13.05 2.83 -33.51
N ASP A 144 12.25 3.88 -33.63
CA ASP A 144 11.13 3.93 -34.57
C ASP A 144 11.52 4.34 -35.99
N SER A 145 12.66 5.03 -36.16
CA SER A 145 13.24 5.22 -37.48
C SER A 145 14.01 3.96 -37.83
N GLY A 146 13.41 3.04 -38.59
CA GLY A 146 14.03 1.76 -39.04
C GLY A 146 15.30 1.90 -39.89
N SER A 147 15.95 3.05 -39.87
CA SER A 147 17.22 3.34 -40.48
C SER A 147 18.33 3.26 -39.43
N ARG A 148 19.24 2.30 -39.58
CA ARG A 148 20.60 2.41 -39.03
C ARG A 148 21.30 3.58 -39.73
N MET A 149 20.95 4.82 -39.40
CA MET A 149 21.74 5.95 -39.83
C MET A 149 23.05 5.94 -39.04
N PRO A 150 24.21 6.07 -39.72
CA PRO A 150 25.49 6.21 -39.03
C PRO A 150 25.42 7.43 -38.14
N VAL A 151 26.12 7.37 -37.00
CA VAL A 151 26.28 8.44 -36.02
C VAL A 151 26.63 9.74 -36.75
N ARG A 152 25.61 10.52 -37.11
CA ARG A 152 25.79 11.87 -37.63
C ARG A 152 26.10 12.71 -36.41
N THR A 153 27.39 12.98 -36.24
CA THR A 153 27.96 14.10 -35.48
C THR A 153 27.41 15.42 -36.03
N LYS A 154 26.11 15.67 -35.85
CA LYS A 154 25.55 17.02 -35.92
C LYS A 154 25.36 17.50 -34.50
N LYS A 155 26.31 18.35 -34.07
CA LYS A 155 26.28 19.21 -32.88
C LYS A 155 25.13 20.23 -32.90
N ASN A 156 23.92 19.85 -33.30
CA ASN A 156 22.75 20.60 -32.87
C ASN A 156 22.37 20.00 -31.53
N ARG A 157 22.70 20.69 -30.44
CA ARG A 157 22.14 20.39 -29.11
C ARG A 157 20.63 20.57 -29.22
N VAL A 158 19.92 19.54 -29.67
CA VAL A 158 18.46 19.53 -29.64
C VAL A 158 18.09 19.64 -28.17
N SER A 159 17.40 20.72 -27.80
CA SER A 159 16.97 20.91 -26.42
C SER A 159 16.07 19.76 -26.00
N THR A 160 16.16 19.36 -24.73
CA THR A 160 15.36 18.26 -24.18
C THR A 160 13.86 18.49 -24.35
N SER A 161 13.40 19.76 -24.30
CA SER A 161 12.01 20.14 -24.63
C SER A 161 11.63 19.75 -26.05
N ASN A 162 12.38 20.20 -27.06
CA ASN A 162 12.10 19.82 -28.46
C ASN A 162 12.09 18.30 -28.70
N LEU A 163 12.96 17.53 -28.01
CA LEU A 163 12.93 16.06 -28.09
C LEU A 163 11.66 15.49 -27.45
N TRP A 164 11.22 16.05 -26.34
CA TRP A 164 9.97 15.70 -25.68
C TRP A 164 8.78 15.99 -26.59
N ASP A 165 8.64 17.23 -27.09
CA ASP A 165 7.52 17.65 -27.94
C ASP A 165 7.43 16.79 -29.20
N SER A 166 8.58 16.49 -29.83
CA SER A 166 8.65 15.60 -31.00
C SER A 166 8.21 14.17 -30.67
N ALA A 167 8.58 13.65 -29.49
CA ALA A 167 8.21 12.30 -29.06
C ALA A 167 6.73 12.22 -28.67
N VAL A 168 6.22 13.22 -27.96
CA VAL A 168 4.80 13.33 -27.60
C VAL A 168 3.94 13.43 -28.86
N PHE A 169 4.29 14.30 -29.81
CA PHE A 169 3.58 14.43 -31.09
C PHE A 169 3.55 13.12 -31.90
N LYS A 170 4.67 12.38 -31.91
CA LYS A 170 4.76 11.09 -32.59
C LYS A 170 3.95 9.99 -31.89
N LEU A 171 3.87 10.01 -30.56
CA LEU A 171 3.05 9.06 -29.80
C LEU A 171 1.57 9.42 -29.89
N SER A 172 1.21 10.70 -29.82
CA SER A 172 -0.17 11.17 -29.92
C SER A 172 -0.79 10.81 -31.28
N SER A 173 -0.02 10.92 -32.36
CA SER A 173 -0.48 10.51 -33.70
C SER A 173 -0.71 9.01 -33.85
N ARG A 174 -0.07 8.17 -33.02
CA ARG A 174 -0.22 6.70 -33.02
C ARG A 174 -1.31 6.19 -32.08
N LEU A 175 -1.74 6.99 -31.11
CA LEU A 175 -2.85 6.62 -30.22
C LEU A 175 -4.13 6.48 -31.06
N CYS A 176 -4.62 5.24 -31.18
CA CYS A 176 -5.87 4.90 -31.84
C CYS A 176 -7.07 5.48 -31.07
N GLU A 177 -8.13 5.84 -31.79
CA GLU A 177 -9.41 6.29 -31.20
C GLU A 177 -10.04 5.22 -30.30
N GLN A 178 -9.73 3.93 -30.51
CA GLN A 178 -10.19 2.81 -29.67
C GLN A 178 -9.46 2.68 -28.32
N GLU A 179 -8.19 3.09 -28.20
CA GLU A 179 -7.52 3.23 -26.88
C GLU A 179 -8.05 4.44 -26.09
N LEU A 180 -8.86 5.25 -26.77
CA LEU A 180 -9.52 6.46 -26.31
C LEU A 180 -11.05 6.29 -26.38
N ASP A 181 -11.57 5.06 -26.16
CA ASP A 181 -13.01 4.75 -26.18
C ASP A 181 -13.84 5.65 -25.25
N TRP A 182 -13.18 6.35 -24.32
CA TRP A 182 -13.75 7.33 -23.39
C TRP A 182 -13.66 8.80 -23.85
N VAL A 183 -12.88 9.13 -24.89
CA VAL A 183 -12.80 10.49 -25.49
C VAL A 183 -14.04 10.76 -26.36
N LEU A 184 -14.83 9.74 -26.66
CA LEU A 184 -16.10 9.83 -27.39
C LEU A 184 -17.31 10.03 -26.47
N ASP A 185 -17.14 10.59 -25.26
CA ASP A 185 -18.27 11.29 -24.66
C ASP A 185 -18.52 12.52 -25.53
N LYS A 186 -19.58 12.49 -26.34
CA LYS A 186 -19.87 13.45 -27.44
C LYS A 186 -20.04 14.91 -26.99
N SER A 187 -19.80 15.20 -25.72
CA SER A 187 -19.90 16.48 -25.04
C SER A 187 -18.58 17.27 -25.01
N ILE A 188 -17.43 16.64 -25.28
CA ILE A 188 -16.12 17.30 -25.20
C ILE A 188 -15.78 17.96 -26.55
N PRO A 189 -15.49 19.28 -26.60
CA PRO A 189 -15.06 19.96 -27.82
C PRO A 189 -13.74 19.39 -28.34
N VAL A 190 -13.60 19.34 -29.67
CA VAL A 190 -12.47 18.71 -30.39
C VAL A 190 -11.10 19.24 -29.93
N GLU A 191 -11.03 20.51 -29.54
CA GLU A 191 -9.81 21.15 -29.03
C GLU A 191 -9.39 20.58 -27.66
N GLU A 192 -10.31 20.41 -26.71
CA GLU A 192 -10.05 19.79 -25.40
C GLU A 192 -9.63 18.31 -25.55
N GLY A 193 -10.26 17.59 -26.48
CA GLY A 193 -9.88 16.23 -26.84
C GLY A 193 -8.42 16.10 -27.31
N SER A 194 -7.90 17.10 -28.01
CA SER A 194 -6.51 17.12 -28.47
C SER A 194 -5.51 17.28 -27.31
N TYR A 195 -5.81 18.15 -26.34
CA TYR A 195 -4.98 18.35 -25.15
C TYR A 195 -4.95 17.11 -24.26
N TYR A 196 -6.09 16.42 -24.09
CA TYR A 196 -6.14 15.17 -23.34
C TYR A 196 -5.34 14.06 -24.03
N LYS A 197 -5.46 13.97 -25.36
CA LYS A 197 -4.68 13.01 -26.15
C LYS A 197 -3.18 13.27 -26.03
N GLU A 198 -2.77 14.53 -26.03
CA GLU A 198 -1.38 14.93 -25.81
C GLU A 198 -0.89 14.56 -24.40
N ALA A 199 -1.64 14.93 -23.35
CA ALA A 199 -1.27 14.61 -21.96
C ALA A 199 -1.22 13.09 -21.70
N MET A 200 -2.11 12.30 -22.33
CA MET A 200 -2.07 10.84 -22.26
C MET A 200 -0.82 10.27 -22.96
N ALA A 201 -0.46 10.80 -24.12
CA ALA A 201 0.77 10.42 -24.82
C ALA A 201 2.02 10.77 -23.98
N ALA A 202 2.02 11.94 -23.36
CA ALA A 202 3.06 12.39 -22.43
C ALA A 202 3.21 11.46 -21.23
N LEU A 203 2.10 11.02 -20.61
CA LEU A 203 2.13 10.07 -19.49
C LEU A 203 2.74 8.72 -19.90
N LYS A 204 2.30 8.17 -21.05
CA LYS A 204 2.88 6.93 -21.60
C LYS A 204 4.37 7.08 -21.92
N LEU A 205 4.77 8.23 -22.48
CA LEU A 205 6.17 8.54 -22.76
C LEU A 205 7.02 8.61 -21.49
N ALA A 206 6.52 9.26 -20.44
CA ALA A 206 7.22 9.35 -19.15
C ALA A 206 7.46 7.96 -18.54
N LYS A 207 6.44 7.08 -18.57
CA LYS A 207 6.57 5.68 -18.12
C LYS A 207 7.65 4.94 -18.90
N GLU A 208 7.69 5.09 -20.23
CA GLU A 208 8.71 4.44 -21.07
C GLU A 208 10.11 4.99 -20.82
N VAL A 209 10.26 6.30 -20.60
CA VAL A 209 11.54 6.92 -20.22
C VAL A 209 12.08 6.29 -18.92
N ILE A 210 11.24 6.16 -17.89
CA ILE A 210 11.63 5.55 -16.62
C ILE A 210 11.99 4.07 -16.82
N ARG A 211 11.20 3.31 -17.58
CA ARG A 211 11.50 1.90 -17.91
C ARG A 211 12.85 1.72 -18.59
N ILE A 212 13.22 2.61 -19.51
CA ILE A 212 14.55 2.58 -20.15
C ILE A 212 15.65 2.86 -19.12
N GLN A 213 15.43 3.81 -18.22
CA GLN A 213 16.40 4.14 -17.17
C GLN A 213 16.52 3.04 -16.10
N GLU A 214 15.43 2.34 -15.77
CA GLU A 214 15.45 1.14 -14.92
C GLU A 214 16.31 0.04 -15.58
N LYS A 215 16.15 -0.19 -16.89
CA LYS A 215 16.97 -1.17 -17.65
C LYS A 215 18.47 -0.90 -17.57
N TRP A 216 18.88 0.38 -17.55
CA TRP A 216 20.30 0.74 -17.40
C TRP A 216 20.88 0.34 -16.04
N ARG A 217 20.03 0.10 -15.03
CA ARG A 217 20.43 -0.23 -13.65
C ARG A 217 20.35 -1.72 -13.33
N GLU A 218 19.78 -2.56 -14.20
CA GLU A 218 19.61 -4.01 -13.97
C GLU A 218 20.89 -4.72 -13.52
N ASN A 219 22.03 -4.41 -14.15
CA ASN A 219 23.31 -5.03 -13.79
C ASN A 219 23.77 -4.65 -12.37
N ALA A 220 23.52 -3.41 -11.95
CA ALA A 220 23.87 -2.92 -10.62
C ALA A 220 22.93 -3.49 -9.55
N VAL A 221 21.64 -3.66 -9.88
CA VAL A 221 20.68 -4.34 -9.00
C VAL A 221 21.04 -5.81 -8.82
N ARG A 222 21.46 -6.50 -9.88
CA ARG A 222 21.92 -7.88 -9.80
C ARG A 222 23.15 -8.03 -8.90
N ASP A 223 24.13 -7.13 -9.03
CA ASP A 223 25.31 -7.13 -8.15
C ASP A 223 24.93 -6.83 -6.69
N LEU A 224 23.98 -5.91 -6.47
CA LEU A 224 23.44 -5.59 -5.14
C LEU A 224 22.80 -6.81 -4.47
N ASN A 225 21.91 -7.49 -5.19
CA ASN A 225 21.20 -8.67 -4.70
C ASN A 225 22.17 -9.81 -4.38
N ASN A 226 23.14 -10.07 -5.25
CA ASN A 226 24.15 -11.11 -5.05
C ASN A 226 25.04 -10.86 -3.81
N ARG A 227 25.34 -9.61 -3.51
CA ARG A 227 26.18 -9.23 -2.36
C ARG A 227 25.41 -9.04 -1.06
N GLY A 228 24.08 -9.03 -1.11
CA GLY A 228 23.24 -8.66 0.04
C GLY A 228 23.47 -7.22 0.52
N GLY A 229 23.84 -6.31 -0.38
CA GLY A 229 24.18 -4.93 -0.05
C GLY A 229 22.98 -3.99 0.01
N PHE A 230 23.23 -2.72 0.37
CA PHE A 230 22.24 -1.64 0.33
C PHE A 230 22.68 -0.52 -0.61
N SER A 231 21.76 -0.02 -1.44
CA SER A 231 21.98 1.17 -2.25
C SER A 231 20.71 2.01 -2.33
N ARG A 232 20.76 3.21 -1.74
CA ARG A 232 19.64 4.17 -1.76
C ARG A 232 19.26 4.60 -3.17
N SER A 233 20.23 4.78 -4.07
CA SER A 233 19.94 5.22 -5.44
C SER A 233 19.24 4.14 -6.27
N LEU A 234 19.58 2.87 -6.05
CA LEU A 234 18.91 1.73 -6.70
C LEU A 234 17.53 1.50 -6.09
N ALA A 235 17.41 1.59 -4.77
CA ALA A 235 16.15 1.48 -4.05
C ALA A 235 15.16 2.58 -4.48
N ASN A 236 15.62 3.83 -4.60
CA ASN A 236 14.81 4.93 -5.11
C ASN A 236 14.40 4.66 -6.57
N SER A 237 15.30 4.16 -7.41
CA SER A 237 14.96 3.97 -8.82
C SER A 237 13.81 2.99 -9.06
N ALA A 238 13.64 2.00 -8.20
CA ALA A 238 12.53 1.06 -8.29
C ALA A 238 11.16 1.68 -7.99
N THR A 239 11.13 2.82 -7.29
CA THR A 239 9.91 3.54 -6.89
C THR A 239 9.73 4.85 -7.66
N ASP A 240 10.52 5.11 -8.71
CA ASP A 240 10.47 6.37 -9.47
C ASP A 240 9.12 6.63 -10.11
N TRP A 241 8.53 5.62 -10.73
CA TRP A 241 7.23 5.75 -11.37
C TRP A 241 6.08 6.07 -10.39
N PRO A 242 5.84 5.28 -9.32
CA PRO A 242 4.78 5.62 -8.36
C PRO A 242 5.03 6.98 -7.68
N CYS A 243 6.29 7.36 -7.42
CA CYS A 243 6.59 8.67 -6.83
C CYS A 243 6.33 9.84 -7.79
N LEU A 244 6.61 9.68 -9.09
CA LEU A 244 6.28 10.67 -10.11
C LEU A 244 4.77 10.87 -10.20
N LEU A 245 3.98 9.79 -10.16
CA LEU A 245 2.51 9.86 -10.16
C LEU A 245 1.96 10.52 -8.89
N LEU A 246 2.52 10.21 -7.74
CA LEU A 246 2.16 10.87 -6.47
C LEU A 246 2.41 12.38 -6.52
N GLU A 247 3.55 12.81 -7.06
CA GLU A 247 3.87 14.23 -7.21
C GLU A 247 2.90 14.90 -8.21
N LEU A 248 2.64 14.27 -9.36
CA LEU A 248 1.66 14.75 -10.34
C LEU A 248 0.27 14.95 -9.72
N LEU A 249 -0.25 13.94 -9.03
CA LEU A 249 -1.55 14.00 -8.36
C LEU A 249 -1.58 15.04 -7.26
N SER A 250 -0.48 15.18 -6.51
CA SER A 250 -0.35 16.20 -5.46
C SER A 250 -0.38 17.61 -6.04
N LEU A 251 0.31 17.84 -7.16
CA LEU A 251 0.29 19.13 -7.85
C LEU A 251 -1.06 19.44 -8.50
N ALA A 252 -1.73 18.42 -9.04
CA ALA A 252 -3.07 18.53 -9.60
C ALA A 252 -4.16 18.79 -8.56
N ALA A 253 -3.88 18.57 -7.28
CA ALA A 253 -4.86 18.75 -6.22
C ALA A 253 -5.27 20.23 -6.09
N GLU A 254 -6.54 20.51 -6.38
CA GLU A 254 -7.16 21.83 -6.36
C GLU A 254 -8.44 21.80 -5.50
N MET A 255 -8.62 22.84 -4.68
CA MET A 255 -9.80 22.98 -3.85
C MET A 255 -11.08 22.97 -4.68
N ASP A 256 -12.10 22.27 -4.19
CA ASP A 256 -13.42 22.11 -4.81
C ASP A 256 -13.46 21.56 -6.26
N TYR A 257 -12.31 21.16 -6.84
CA TYR A 257 -12.21 20.69 -8.22
C TYR A 257 -11.67 19.27 -8.36
N PHE A 258 -10.47 19.01 -7.82
CA PHE A 258 -9.85 17.69 -7.87
C PHE A 258 -9.07 17.42 -6.58
N GLN A 259 -9.53 16.45 -5.79
CA GLN A 259 -8.96 16.15 -4.47
C GLN A 259 -8.61 14.67 -4.35
N PRO A 260 -7.42 14.27 -4.84
CA PRO A 260 -6.95 12.91 -4.77
C PRO A 260 -6.52 12.53 -3.37
N LYS A 261 -6.73 11.26 -3.01
CA LYS A 261 -6.21 10.65 -1.78
C LYS A 261 -5.88 9.18 -2.06
N LEU A 262 -4.91 8.64 -1.33
CA LEU A 262 -4.45 7.27 -1.49
C LEU A 262 -4.58 6.51 -0.18
N VAL A 263 -5.21 5.35 -0.22
CA VAL A 263 -5.27 4.39 0.87
C VAL A 263 -4.47 3.16 0.46
N ILE A 264 -3.45 2.83 1.23
CA ILE A 264 -2.65 1.62 1.08
C ILE A 264 -2.94 0.72 2.27
N ASN A 265 -3.67 -0.38 2.02
CA ASN A 265 -3.98 -1.39 3.01
C ASN A 265 -2.92 -2.51 3.00
N ASN A 266 -2.63 -3.03 4.20
CA ASN A 266 -1.67 -4.09 4.45
C ASN A 266 -0.26 -3.76 3.89
N ILE A 267 0.23 -2.55 4.15
CA ILE A 267 1.56 -2.07 3.69
C ILE A 267 2.70 -3.03 4.08
N GLU A 268 2.59 -3.72 5.21
CA GLU A 268 3.56 -4.71 5.68
C GLU A 268 3.75 -5.90 4.74
N VAL A 269 2.79 -6.18 3.85
CA VAL A 269 2.86 -7.29 2.89
C VAL A 269 3.99 -7.07 1.88
N LEU A 270 4.26 -5.81 1.48
CA LEU A 270 5.38 -5.48 0.59
C LEU A 270 6.73 -5.91 1.18
N LYS A 271 6.89 -5.84 2.51
CA LYS A 271 8.15 -6.19 3.19
C LYS A 271 8.52 -7.66 2.99
N ASN A 272 7.52 -8.51 2.85
CA ASN A 272 7.68 -9.97 2.68
C ASN A 272 7.60 -10.41 1.21
N ALA A 273 7.45 -9.48 0.27
CA ALA A 273 7.29 -9.81 -1.14
C ALA A 273 8.56 -10.42 -1.73
N VAL A 274 8.39 -11.46 -2.55
CA VAL A 274 9.49 -12.16 -3.21
C VAL A 274 9.72 -11.60 -4.61
N SER A 275 11.01 -11.47 -4.96
CA SER A 275 11.46 -11.13 -6.31
C SER A 275 11.70 -12.42 -7.08
N GLU A 276 11.10 -12.59 -8.26
CA GLU A 276 11.35 -13.76 -9.12
C GLU A 276 12.65 -13.62 -9.91
N ASP A 277 13.08 -12.38 -10.17
CA ASP A 277 14.28 -12.04 -10.93
C ASP A 277 15.30 -11.29 -10.06
N ASP A 278 16.59 -11.53 -10.29
CA ASP A 278 17.69 -10.78 -9.67
C ASP A 278 17.82 -9.34 -10.22
N ARG A 279 16.93 -8.94 -11.13
CA ARG A 279 16.92 -7.63 -11.78
C ARG A 279 16.15 -6.57 -11.02
N THR A 280 15.34 -6.99 -10.06
CA THR A 280 14.56 -6.12 -9.18
C THR A 280 15.07 -6.20 -7.76
N ILE A 281 14.99 -5.10 -7.03
CA ILE A 281 15.35 -5.07 -5.61
C ILE A 281 14.39 -5.95 -4.80
N CYS A 282 14.80 -6.39 -3.62
CA CYS A 282 13.92 -7.15 -2.74
C CYS A 282 12.75 -6.31 -2.19
N GLY A 283 11.68 -6.99 -1.78
CA GLY A 283 10.45 -6.33 -1.31
C GLY A 283 10.66 -5.38 -0.12
N SER A 284 11.53 -5.74 0.83
CA SER A 284 11.86 -4.87 1.98
C SER A 284 12.52 -3.55 1.55
N LEU A 285 13.45 -3.58 0.59
CA LEU A 285 14.06 -2.35 0.06
C LEU A 285 13.06 -1.50 -0.71
N TYR A 286 12.17 -2.12 -1.48
CA TYR A 286 11.10 -1.43 -2.19
C TYR A 286 10.14 -0.75 -1.21
N HIS A 287 9.71 -1.47 -0.20
CA HIS A 287 8.84 -1.00 0.89
C HIS A 287 9.43 0.23 1.58
N ASP A 288 10.67 0.13 2.08
CA ASP A 288 11.31 1.22 2.83
C ASP A 288 11.55 2.44 1.93
N SER A 289 11.94 2.21 0.67
CA SER A 289 12.10 3.27 -0.34
C SER A 289 10.79 4.00 -0.62
N LEU A 290 9.69 3.25 -0.81
CA LEU A 290 8.38 3.82 -1.10
C LEU A 290 7.90 4.72 0.05
N ILE A 291 7.95 4.20 1.28
CA ILE A 291 7.53 4.95 2.48
C ILE A 291 8.40 6.18 2.67
N TRP A 292 9.73 6.04 2.58
CA TRP A 292 10.66 7.17 2.69
C TRP A 292 10.36 8.28 1.67
N ARG A 293 10.05 7.91 0.43
CA ARG A 293 9.76 8.88 -0.62
C ARG A 293 8.39 9.55 -0.47
N ILE A 294 7.38 8.83 0.01
CA ILE A 294 6.08 9.44 0.38
C ILE A 294 6.27 10.48 1.48
N ILE A 295 7.04 10.15 2.53
CA ILE A 295 7.37 11.07 3.61
C ILE A 295 8.14 12.29 3.08
N ALA A 296 9.17 12.05 2.28
CA ALA A 296 9.99 13.12 1.72
C ALA A 296 9.17 14.06 0.83
N LEU A 297 8.22 13.54 0.04
CA LEU A 297 7.32 14.35 -0.77
C LEU A 297 6.38 15.18 0.13
N GLY A 298 5.80 14.57 1.17
CA GLY A 298 4.97 15.25 2.15
C GLY A 298 5.71 16.40 2.86
N ALA A 299 6.88 16.12 3.40
CA ALA A 299 7.65 17.07 4.19
C ALA A 299 8.17 18.27 3.35
N ASN A 300 8.57 18.03 2.10
CA ASN A 300 9.15 19.07 1.25
C ASN A 300 8.11 19.86 0.45
N GLU A 301 7.09 19.20 -0.08
CA GLU A 301 6.18 19.77 -1.09
C GLU A 301 4.70 19.69 -0.72
N ARG A 302 4.37 18.99 0.37
CA ARG A 302 3.02 18.58 0.79
C ARG A 302 2.33 17.72 -0.28
N CYS A 303 2.27 16.42 -0.02
CA CYS A 303 1.67 15.45 -0.91
C CYS A 303 0.15 15.36 -0.72
N LEU A 304 -0.55 14.72 -1.64
CA LEU A 304 -1.94 14.31 -1.45
C LEU A 304 -2.09 13.44 -0.17
N PRO A 305 -3.25 13.42 0.50
CA PRO A 305 -3.47 12.57 1.67
C PRO A 305 -3.17 11.08 1.42
N VAL A 306 -2.18 10.53 2.12
CA VAL A 306 -1.83 9.11 2.07
C VAL A 306 -2.13 8.44 3.41
N LEU A 307 -2.99 7.43 3.39
CA LEU A 307 -3.35 6.61 4.54
C LEU A 307 -2.71 5.23 4.42
N LEU A 308 -1.85 4.89 5.38
CA LEU A 308 -1.26 3.56 5.51
C LEU A 308 -2.05 2.77 6.56
N VAL A 309 -2.70 1.69 6.16
CA VAL A 309 -3.49 0.84 7.04
C VAL A 309 -2.71 -0.44 7.29
N THR A 310 -2.50 -0.77 8.56
CA THR A 310 -1.67 -1.91 8.94
C THR A 310 -2.09 -2.52 10.26
N SER A 311 -1.83 -3.82 10.42
CA SER A 311 -1.93 -4.49 11.72
C SER A 311 -0.56 -4.90 12.28
N ASP A 312 0.52 -4.50 11.64
CA ASP A 312 1.88 -4.83 12.07
C ASP A 312 2.37 -3.83 13.13
N SER A 313 2.70 -4.37 14.31
CA SER A 313 3.23 -3.64 15.46
C SER A 313 4.52 -2.85 15.17
N TYR A 314 5.24 -3.19 14.09
CA TYR A 314 6.36 -2.41 13.56
C TYR A 314 5.99 -0.93 13.43
N TYR A 315 4.79 -0.64 12.93
CA TYR A 315 4.31 0.70 12.66
C TYR A 315 3.84 1.48 13.90
N SER A 316 3.54 0.81 15.01
CA SER A 316 3.31 1.48 16.29
C SER A 316 4.57 1.98 16.97
N TYR A 317 5.67 1.23 16.88
CA TYR A 317 6.80 1.41 17.80
C TYR A 317 8.16 1.63 17.14
N ARG A 318 8.45 0.96 16.03
CA ARG A 318 9.79 0.99 15.42
C ARG A 318 9.87 1.89 14.20
N ALA A 319 8.79 2.00 13.44
CA ALA A 319 8.78 2.79 12.21
C ALA A 319 9.22 4.25 12.42
N PHE A 320 8.77 4.93 13.48
CA PHE A 320 9.18 6.31 13.72
C PHE A 320 10.67 6.46 14.08
N MET A 321 11.28 5.43 14.67
CA MET A 321 12.72 5.41 14.95
C MET A 321 13.51 5.17 13.66
N ASP A 322 13.08 4.20 12.85
CA ASP A 322 13.77 3.81 11.62
C ASP A 322 13.69 4.91 10.54
N PHE A 323 12.54 5.60 10.45
CA PHE A 323 12.36 6.72 9.52
C PHE A 323 12.79 8.07 10.11
N GLY A 324 13.14 8.14 11.40
CA GLY A 324 13.99 9.21 11.95
C GLY A 324 13.31 10.44 12.55
N PHE A 325 11.97 10.53 12.64
CA PHE A 325 11.29 11.58 13.43
C PHE A 325 9.95 11.08 14.01
N PRO A 326 9.62 11.42 15.27
CA PRO A 326 8.35 11.04 15.90
C PRO A 326 7.13 11.66 15.21
N ASP A 327 7.30 12.81 14.56
CA ASP A 327 6.24 13.52 13.85
C ASP A 327 6.11 13.08 12.38
N ILE A 328 6.81 12.05 11.90
CA ILE A 328 6.73 11.61 10.49
C ILE A 328 5.32 11.17 10.10
N PHE A 329 4.62 10.54 11.05
CA PHE A 329 3.33 9.95 10.83
C PHE A 329 2.31 10.55 11.80
N ILE A 330 1.10 10.76 11.31
CA ILE A 330 -0.04 10.85 12.20
C ILE A 330 -0.43 9.40 12.53
N SER A 331 0.10 8.84 13.62
CA SER A 331 -0.28 7.49 14.07
C SER A 331 -1.57 7.52 14.87
N ARG A 332 -2.56 6.74 14.42
CA ARG A 332 -3.82 6.50 15.13
C ARG A 332 -3.96 5.02 15.38
N GLU A 333 -3.82 4.67 16.64
CA GLU A 333 -3.98 3.30 17.08
C GLU A 333 -5.44 2.99 17.40
N THR A 334 -6.10 2.21 16.55
CA THR A 334 -7.44 1.69 16.80
C THR A 334 -7.36 0.51 17.75
N PHE A 335 -7.60 0.76 19.02
CA PHE A 335 -7.90 -0.30 19.98
C PHE A 335 -9.41 -0.45 20.07
N GLY A 336 -9.92 -1.65 19.90
CA GLY A 336 -11.36 -1.86 19.96
C GLY A 336 -11.78 -3.29 19.75
N TRP A 337 -11.48 -4.12 20.73
CA TRP A 337 -12.38 -5.21 21.10
C TRP A 337 -12.78 -4.97 22.55
N THR A 338 -14.07 -5.07 22.86
CA THR A 338 -14.48 -5.41 24.21
C THR A 338 -13.91 -6.79 24.56
N PRO A 339 -13.70 -7.13 25.85
CA PRO A 339 -13.29 -8.47 26.23
C PRO A 339 -14.18 -9.58 25.62
N ALA A 340 -15.47 -9.31 25.38
CA ALA A 340 -16.39 -10.23 24.70
C ALA A 340 -16.15 -10.34 23.18
N GLU A 341 -15.83 -9.24 22.49
CA GLU A 341 -15.46 -9.27 21.07
C GLU A 341 -14.09 -9.95 20.87
N ALA A 342 -13.13 -9.68 21.76
CA ALA A 342 -11.83 -10.37 21.75
C ALA A 342 -12.02 -11.88 21.99
N LYS A 343 -12.96 -12.23 22.88
CA LYS A 343 -13.32 -13.62 23.17
C LYS A 343 -13.81 -14.38 21.92
N MET A 344 -14.51 -13.73 20.99
CA MET A 344 -14.94 -14.37 19.72
C MET A 344 -13.81 -14.53 18.70
N HIS A 345 -12.81 -13.64 18.72
CA HIS A 345 -11.71 -13.63 17.75
C HIS A 345 -10.48 -14.44 18.17
N MET A 346 -10.36 -14.85 19.44
CA MET A 346 -9.21 -15.59 19.98
C MET A 346 -9.43 -17.11 20.08
N VAL A 347 -10.59 -17.63 19.70
CA VAL A 347 -10.94 -19.04 19.97
C VAL A 347 -10.11 -20.01 19.14
N GLY A 348 -10.04 -19.82 17.82
CA GLY A 348 -9.45 -20.81 16.90
C GLY A 348 -7.95 -21.08 17.08
N ASP A 349 -7.20 -20.15 17.69
CA ASP A 349 -5.76 -20.29 17.91
C ASP A 349 -5.41 -21.07 19.18
N TYR A 350 -6.35 -21.19 20.12
CA TYR A 350 -6.12 -21.77 21.44
C TYR A 350 -6.98 -23.01 21.72
N PHE A 351 -8.20 -23.04 21.16
CA PHE A 351 -9.19 -24.08 21.37
C PHE A 351 -9.92 -24.38 20.04
N SER A 352 -10.10 -25.66 19.75
CA SER A 352 -11.03 -26.09 18.70
C SER A 352 -12.47 -25.72 19.07
N GLN A 353 -13.37 -25.69 18.07
CA GLN A 353 -14.77 -25.32 18.29
C GLN A 353 -15.45 -26.20 19.36
N SER A 354 -15.17 -27.51 19.38
CA SER A 354 -15.72 -28.43 20.39
C SER A 354 -15.18 -28.15 21.80
N GLU A 355 -13.90 -27.81 21.93
CA GLU A 355 -13.32 -27.42 23.23
C GLU A 355 -13.92 -26.09 23.71
N TRP A 356 -14.22 -25.19 22.78
CA TRP A 356 -14.81 -23.90 23.08
C TRP A 356 -16.22 -23.99 23.65
N ASP A 357 -17.05 -24.84 23.06
CA ASP A 357 -18.44 -25.01 23.50
C ASP A 357 -18.48 -25.48 24.97
N VAL A 358 -17.56 -26.39 25.36
CA VAL A 358 -17.38 -26.85 26.75
C VAL A 358 -16.94 -25.70 27.67
N ILE A 359 -15.98 -24.88 27.25
CA ILE A 359 -15.51 -23.72 28.05
C ILE A 359 -16.64 -22.71 28.27
N VAL A 360 -17.43 -22.44 27.24
CA VAL A 360 -18.54 -21.47 27.30
C VAL A 360 -19.62 -21.97 28.24
N GLU A 361 -19.94 -23.26 28.19
CA GLU A 361 -20.92 -23.91 29.07
C GLU A 361 -20.48 -23.87 30.55
N VAL A 362 -19.21 -24.17 30.84
CA VAL A 362 -18.73 -24.37 32.21
C VAL A 362 -18.24 -23.08 32.89
N PHE A 363 -17.44 -22.26 32.20
CA PHE A 363 -16.77 -21.09 32.81
C PHE A 363 -17.30 -19.74 32.34
N GLY A 364 -18.13 -19.71 31.30
CA GLY A 364 -18.61 -18.48 30.69
C GLY A 364 -17.48 -17.62 30.11
N PRO A 365 -17.67 -16.31 29.90
CA PRO A 365 -16.71 -15.41 29.26
C PRO A 365 -15.62 -14.83 30.16
N ASN A 366 -15.20 -15.55 31.20
CA ASN A 366 -14.20 -15.04 32.13
C ASN A 366 -12.77 -15.21 31.58
N PRO A 367 -12.04 -14.11 31.29
CA PRO A 367 -10.71 -14.15 30.67
C PRO A 367 -9.63 -14.78 31.57
N ARG A 368 -9.83 -14.78 32.90
CA ARG A 368 -8.90 -15.41 33.83
C ARG A 368 -8.94 -16.93 33.70
N HIS A 369 -10.15 -17.50 33.67
CA HIS A 369 -10.35 -18.94 33.53
C HIS A 369 -9.85 -19.44 32.17
N LEU A 370 -10.08 -18.67 31.09
CA LEU A 370 -9.55 -18.98 29.76
C LEU A 370 -8.02 -19.10 29.74
N PHE A 371 -7.32 -18.15 30.37
CA PHE A 371 -5.87 -18.15 30.42
C PHE A 371 -5.33 -19.31 31.27
N GLU A 372 -5.93 -19.57 32.43
CA GLU A 372 -5.50 -20.64 33.34
C GLU A 372 -5.76 -22.04 32.75
N VAL A 373 -6.91 -22.25 32.08
CA VAL A 373 -7.22 -23.49 31.34
C VAL A 373 -6.27 -23.69 30.15
N TYR A 374 -5.96 -22.62 29.41
CA TYR A 374 -4.98 -22.69 28.32
C TYR A 374 -3.57 -23.01 28.83
N ALA A 375 -3.15 -22.41 29.94
CA ALA A 375 -1.87 -22.71 30.57
C ALA A 375 -1.79 -24.17 31.07
N LEU A 376 -2.89 -24.71 31.58
CA LEU A 376 -3.01 -26.13 31.95
C LEU A 376 -2.90 -27.04 30.74
N LYS A 377 -3.59 -26.71 29.64
CA LYS A 377 -3.51 -27.42 28.34
C LYS A 377 -2.08 -27.48 27.80
N LEU A 378 -1.31 -26.39 27.95
CA LEU A 378 0.09 -26.32 27.53
C LEU A 378 1.08 -26.97 28.52
N SER A 379 0.65 -27.24 29.76
CA SER A 379 1.55 -27.73 30.80
C SER A 379 1.88 -29.21 30.61
N ASN A 380 3.16 -29.56 30.69
CA ASN A 380 3.63 -30.96 30.73
C ASN A 380 3.15 -31.72 31.99
N TYR A 381 2.48 -31.04 32.93
CA TYR A 381 1.92 -31.63 34.13
C TYR A 381 0.74 -32.55 33.77
N TYR A 382 -0.09 -32.14 32.81
CA TYR A 382 -1.26 -32.90 32.36
C TYR A 382 -0.88 -34.23 31.70
N GLN A 383 0.09 -34.21 30.78
CA GLN A 383 0.61 -35.42 30.13
C GLN A 383 1.27 -36.41 31.11
N LYS A 384 1.72 -35.95 32.28
CA LYS A 384 2.35 -36.78 33.31
C LYS A 384 1.39 -37.37 34.32
N VAL A 385 0.24 -36.73 34.55
CA VAL A 385 -0.72 -37.13 35.60
C VAL A 385 -1.72 -38.17 35.09
N MET A 386 -2.04 -38.20 33.80
CA MET A 386 -3.00 -39.15 33.23
C MET A 386 -2.36 -40.03 32.16
N ASN A 387 -2.13 -41.31 32.48
CA ASN A 387 -1.46 -42.31 31.64
C ASN A 387 -2.30 -42.85 30.46
N TYR A 388 -3.36 -42.15 30.03
CA TYR A 388 -4.26 -42.56 28.93
C TYR A 388 -4.69 -41.36 28.07
N LYS A 389 -5.22 -41.65 26.86
CA LYS A 389 -5.82 -40.67 25.94
C LYS A 389 -6.88 -39.84 26.69
N SER A 390 -6.50 -38.67 27.15
CA SER A 390 -7.36 -37.78 27.91
C SER A 390 -8.04 -36.78 26.99
N THR A 391 -9.30 -36.46 27.27
CA THR A 391 -10.08 -35.50 26.48
C THR A 391 -9.90 -34.08 27.04
N PHE A 392 -10.50 -33.10 26.37
CA PHE A 392 -10.46 -31.72 26.83
C PHE A 392 -11.36 -31.50 28.06
N GLU A 393 -12.46 -32.27 28.21
CA GLU A 393 -13.31 -32.20 29.40
C GLU A 393 -12.54 -32.56 30.68
N ASP A 394 -11.62 -33.53 30.62
CA ASP A 394 -10.77 -33.92 31.75
C ASP A 394 -9.87 -32.75 32.24
N ILE A 395 -9.43 -31.86 31.34
CA ILE A 395 -8.67 -30.65 31.69
C ILE A 395 -9.56 -29.66 32.45
N VAL A 396 -10.80 -29.52 31.97
CA VAL A 396 -11.81 -28.65 32.56
C VAL A 396 -12.19 -29.12 33.97
N ASP A 397 -12.40 -30.43 34.15
CA ASP A 397 -12.73 -31.03 35.44
C ASP A 397 -11.59 -30.90 36.46
N LEU A 398 -10.35 -31.12 36.02
CA LEU A 398 -9.17 -30.91 36.87
C LEU A 398 -9.05 -29.45 37.32
N TYR A 399 -9.36 -28.51 36.43
CA TYR A 399 -9.35 -27.09 36.76
C TYR A 399 -10.51 -26.73 37.71
N LEU A 400 -11.70 -27.31 37.55
CA LEU A 400 -12.81 -27.15 38.50
C LEU A 400 -12.44 -27.69 39.90
N ALA A 401 -11.78 -28.85 39.95
CA ALA A 401 -11.27 -29.42 41.19
C ALA A 401 -10.19 -28.53 41.84
N TYR A 402 -9.31 -27.92 41.04
CA TYR A 402 -8.33 -26.92 41.50
C TYR A 402 -9.01 -25.68 42.09
N LEU A 403 -10.11 -25.23 41.47
CA LEU A 403 -10.94 -24.14 41.97
C LEU A 403 -11.79 -24.54 43.19
N GLN A 404 -11.70 -25.79 43.65
CA GLN A 404 -12.49 -26.37 44.75
C GLN A 404 -14.00 -26.23 44.52
N VAL A 405 -14.42 -26.19 43.26
CA VAL A 405 -15.83 -26.19 42.89
C VAL A 405 -16.36 -27.59 43.15
N SER A 406 -17.21 -27.72 44.16
CA SER A 406 -17.92 -28.96 44.46
C SER A 406 -19.24 -28.94 43.70
N PHE A 407 -19.56 -30.02 42.97
CA PHE A 407 -20.87 -30.21 42.38
C PHE A 407 -21.90 -30.64 43.42
#